data_AF-A0A958K2G8-F1
#
_entry.id   AF-A0A958K2G8-F1
#
_cell.length_a   1.000
_cell.length_b   1.000
_cell.length_c   1.000
_cell.angle_alpha   90.00
_cell.angle_beta   90.00
_cell.angle_gamma   90.00
#
_symmetry.space_group_name_H-M   'P 1'
#
loop_
_entity.id
_entity.type
_entity.pdbx_description
1 polymer ?
#
loop_
_entity_poly.entity_id
_entity_poly.type
_entity_poly.pdbx_seq_one_letter_code
_entity_poly.pdbx_strand_id
1 'polypeptide(L)'
;MNSDTNKDADFDAQLEQTLLETELQVKSIEQVAGAPSVEQTWSAARRFVEEFKPVPFFIWRLSNFVLGQPGKINQLSEGLVFGMKKIVLAAARDEFLGSGRIINKVRDALYIVPSDIIAAVTVMHAICRRLGSKPFERIWGPILDDAILRALVGCMIGEQDPSFGPGRGMLAGFSSRCGLCILIAQSDLSKAKSSLELLATGEDIRSVGMKLFGCDPLQVSAMILSASGCGRDAAHGIACYSAKYPIAVTSDNKIQRQWLSAYSICEELRRSNAEAILDEYWEALGFEEESDRKDIVRSAKKAVREGHTWD
;
A
#
# COMPACT_ATOMS: atom_id res chain seq x y z
N MET A 1 -34.13 8.52 -7.91
CA MET A 1 -33.17 7.88 -8.84
C MET A 1 -32.25 8.86 -9.58
N ASN A 2 -32.32 10.19 -9.36
CA ASN A 2 -31.38 11.16 -9.97
C ASN A 2 -30.20 11.57 -9.05
N SER A 3 -30.05 10.98 -7.86
CA SER A 3 -29.02 11.37 -6.88
C SER A 3 -27.70 10.62 -7.02
N ASP A 4 -27.69 9.46 -7.68
CA ASP A 4 -26.52 8.56 -7.72
C ASP A 4 -25.61 8.88 -8.90
N THR A 5 -26.18 9.23 -10.07
CA THR A 5 -25.42 9.68 -11.24
C THR A 5 -24.61 10.96 -10.99
N ASN A 6 -25.10 11.86 -10.13
CA ASN A 6 -24.40 13.10 -9.80
C ASN A 6 -23.24 12.87 -8.81
N LYS A 7 -23.31 11.83 -7.97
CA LYS A 7 -22.25 11.46 -7.03
C LYS A 7 -21.10 10.71 -7.71
N ASP A 8 -21.43 9.87 -8.70
CA ASP A 8 -20.42 9.15 -9.48
C ASP A 8 -19.58 10.12 -10.33
N ALA A 9 -20.22 11.13 -10.93
CA ALA A 9 -19.53 12.19 -11.66
C ALA A 9 -18.63 13.06 -10.76
N ASP A 10 -19.08 13.39 -9.54
CA ASP A 10 -18.28 14.11 -8.53
C ASP A 10 -17.08 13.27 -8.05
N PHE A 11 -17.26 11.95 -7.88
CA PHE A 11 -16.16 11.06 -7.51
C PHE A 11 -15.12 10.89 -8.62
N ASP A 12 -15.54 10.65 -9.86
CA ASP A 12 -14.62 10.50 -10.99
C ASP A 12 -13.80 11.81 -11.17
N ALA A 13 -14.39 12.99 -10.98
CA ALA A 13 -13.68 14.27 -10.99
C ALA A 13 -12.70 14.43 -9.82
N GLN A 14 -13.09 14.07 -8.59
CA GLN A 14 -12.19 14.10 -7.42
C GLN A 14 -11.03 13.11 -7.56
N LEU A 15 -11.29 11.94 -8.15
CA LEU A 15 -10.27 10.94 -8.44
C LEU A 15 -9.27 11.47 -9.47
N GLU A 16 -9.75 12.04 -10.59
CA GLU A 16 -8.90 12.63 -11.62
C GLU A 16 -8.03 13.76 -11.04
N GLN A 17 -8.62 14.66 -10.26
CA GLN A 17 -7.88 15.72 -9.57
C GLN A 17 -6.80 15.15 -8.64
N THR A 18 -7.15 14.16 -7.81
CA THR A 18 -6.22 13.54 -6.86
C THR A 18 -5.03 12.90 -7.59
N LEU A 19 -5.30 12.20 -8.71
CA LEU A 19 -4.27 11.57 -9.52
C LEU A 19 -3.35 12.61 -10.18
N LEU A 20 -3.92 13.68 -10.74
CA LEU A 20 -3.16 14.76 -11.35
C LEU A 20 -2.26 15.48 -10.33
N GLU A 21 -2.80 15.81 -9.16
CA GLU A 21 -2.02 16.45 -8.09
C GLU A 21 -0.89 15.54 -7.59
N THR A 22 -1.14 14.24 -7.46
CA THR A 22 -0.13 13.25 -7.09
C THR A 22 0.96 13.18 -8.15
N GLU A 23 0.58 13.12 -9.42
CA GLU A 23 1.51 13.14 -10.54
C GLU A 23 2.38 14.40 -10.52
N LEU A 24 1.81 15.58 -10.29
CA LEU A 24 2.54 16.84 -10.21
C LEU A 24 3.53 16.86 -9.03
N GLN A 25 3.11 16.43 -7.85
CA GLN A 25 3.96 16.42 -6.65
C GLN A 25 5.10 15.41 -6.76
N VAL A 26 4.88 14.27 -7.41
CA VAL A 26 5.92 13.25 -7.55
C VAL A 26 6.82 13.55 -8.75
N LYS A 27 6.33 14.26 -9.78
CA LYS A 27 7.16 14.76 -10.88
C LYS A 27 8.20 15.79 -10.42
N SER A 28 7.96 16.54 -9.34
CA SER A 28 8.97 17.44 -8.78
C SER A 28 10.15 16.72 -8.12
N ILE A 29 10.11 15.38 -8.02
CA ILE A 29 11.28 14.58 -7.66
C ILE A 29 12.22 14.55 -8.87
N GLU A 30 13.06 15.58 -9.01
CA GLU A 30 13.99 15.80 -10.14
C GLU A 30 15.04 14.68 -10.35
N GLN A 31 15.00 13.58 -9.57
CA GLN A 31 16.05 12.55 -9.51
C GLN A 31 15.54 11.10 -9.56
N VAL A 32 14.43 10.84 -10.26
CA VAL A 32 14.06 9.45 -10.62
C VAL A 32 15.04 8.97 -11.70
N ALA A 33 16.13 8.34 -11.27
CA ALA A 33 17.19 7.88 -12.15
C ALA A 33 16.67 6.85 -13.16
N GLY A 34 16.75 7.18 -14.46
CA GLY A 34 16.80 6.19 -15.55
C GLY A 34 15.52 5.91 -16.34
N ALA A 35 14.44 6.67 -16.18
CA ALA A 35 13.23 6.46 -16.99
C ALA A 35 13.26 7.26 -18.32
N PRO A 36 12.92 6.66 -19.48
CA PRO A 36 12.67 7.38 -20.72
C PRO A 36 11.48 8.31 -20.53
N SER A 37 11.74 9.63 -20.46
CA SER A 37 10.79 10.70 -20.15
C SER A 37 9.88 10.39 -18.94
N VAL A 38 10.22 10.93 -17.78
CA VAL A 38 9.45 10.80 -16.52
C VAL A 38 7.94 10.99 -16.76
N GLU A 39 7.56 11.95 -17.61
CA GLU A 39 6.18 12.22 -17.99
C GLU A 39 5.44 11.03 -18.63
N GLN A 40 6.06 10.33 -19.58
CA GLN A 40 5.42 9.18 -20.25
C GLN A 40 5.17 8.02 -19.27
N THR A 41 6.11 7.77 -18.35
CA THR A 41 5.96 6.66 -17.39
C THR A 41 4.84 6.91 -16.38
N TRP A 42 4.73 8.13 -15.86
CA TRP A 42 3.67 8.51 -14.94
C TRP A 42 2.30 8.57 -15.63
N SER A 43 2.25 9.06 -16.87
CA SER A 43 1.02 9.01 -17.66
C SER A 43 0.56 7.57 -17.92
N ALA A 44 1.49 6.65 -18.20
CA ALA A 44 1.18 5.24 -18.37
C ALA A 44 0.66 4.62 -17.06
N ALA A 45 1.30 4.89 -15.91
CA ALA A 45 0.84 4.44 -14.60
C ALA A 45 -0.57 4.97 -14.29
N ARG A 46 -0.84 6.25 -14.56
CA ARG A 46 -2.15 6.88 -14.34
C ARG A 46 -3.25 6.17 -15.11
N ARG A 47 -3.00 5.86 -16.39
CA ARG A 47 -3.97 5.14 -17.23
C ARG A 47 -4.36 3.78 -16.64
N PHE A 48 -3.39 3.01 -16.13
CA PHE A 48 -3.69 1.74 -15.48
C PHE A 48 -4.58 1.94 -14.24
N VAL A 49 -4.28 2.94 -13.42
CA VAL A 49 -5.02 3.24 -12.18
C VAL A 49 -6.44 3.72 -12.47
N GLU A 50 -6.62 4.61 -13.45
CA GLU A 50 -7.93 5.09 -13.90
C GLU A 50 -8.80 3.93 -14.40
N GLU A 51 -8.23 3.03 -15.19
CA GLU A 51 -8.94 1.84 -15.68
C GLU A 51 -9.22 0.84 -14.54
N PHE A 52 -8.33 0.76 -13.55
CA PHE A 52 -8.49 -0.15 -12.42
C PHE A 52 -9.57 0.32 -11.44
N LYS A 53 -9.74 1.64 -11.25
CA LYS A 53 -10.68 2.26 -10.29
C LYS A 53 -10.58 1.66 -8.89
N PRO A 54 -9.53 1.98 -8.10
CA PRO A 54 -9.05 1.15 -6.99
C PRO A 54 -10.04 0.91 -5.85
N VAL A 55 -10.87 1.88 -5.48
CA VAL A 55 -11.82 1.71 -4.38
C VAL A 55 -13.16 2.39 -4.69
N PRO A 56 -14.28 1.85 -4.19
CA PRO A 56 -15.55 2.58 -4.17
C PRO A 56 -15.47 3.86 -3.34
N PHE A 57 -16.29 4.86 -3.69
CA PHE A 57 -16.31 6.17 -3.03
C PHE A 57 -16.43 6.12 -1.49
N PHE A 58 -17.22 5.20 -0.94
CA PHE A 58 -17.37 5.11 0.53
C PHE A 58 -16.08 4.62 1.22
N ILE A 59 -15.29 3.75 0.58
CA ILE A 59 -13.97 3.34 1.10
C ILE A 59 -13.00 4.50 0.97
N TRP A 60 -13.00 5.22 -0.16
CA TRP A 60 -12.19 6.42 -0.32
C TRP A 60 -12.48 7.45 0.79
N ARG A 61 -13.75 7.73 1.08
CA ARG A 61 -14.14 8.67 2.15
C ARG A 61 -13.68 8.22 3.52
N LEU A 62 -13.80 6.93 3.82
CA LEU A 62 -13.35 6.35 5.08
C LEU A 62 -11.83 6.49 5.21
N SER A 63 -11.08 6.08 4.19
CA SER A 63 -9.62 6.16 4.17
C SER A 63 -9.11 7.59 4.23
N ASN A 64 -9.72 8.51 3.48
CA ASN A 64 -9.37 9.94 3.53
C ASN A 64 -9.64 10.52 4.92
N PHE A 65 -10.79 10.20 5.52
CA PHE A 65 -11.11 10.62 6.87
C PHE A 65 -10.07 10.12 7.88
N VAL A 66 -9.63 8.86 7.81
CA VAL A 66 -8.71 8.27 8.80
C VAL A 66 -7.25 8.60 8.53
N LEU A 67 -6.81 8.46 7.28
CA LEU A 67 -5.41 8.46 6.86
C LEU A 67 -4.98 9.71 6.09
N GLY A 68 -5.94 10.44 5.50
CA GLY A 68 -5.68 11.56 4.58
C GLY A 68 -5.03 12.78 5.22
N GLN A 69 -5.10 12.90 6.56
CA GLN A 69 -4.40 13.96 7.31
C GLN A 69 -3.05 13.47 7.84
N PRO A 70 -1.95 14.19 7.58
CA PRO A 70 -0.62 13.81 8.07
C PRO A 70 -0.56 13.80 9.61
N GLY A 71 0.02 12.74 10.19
CA GLY A 71 0.29 12.63 11.63
C GLY A 71 -0.94 12.54 12.54
N LYS A 72 -2.15 12.43 12.00
CA LYS A 72 -3.39 12.24 12.75
C LYS A 72 -4.13 11.00 12.25
N ILE A 73 -4.72 10.26 13.19
CA ILE A 73 -5.58 9.11 12.91
C ILE A 73 -6.94 9.43 13.52
N ASN A 74 -7.93 9.67 12.67
CA ASN A 74 -9.27 9.99 13.14
C ASN A 74 -10.02 8.72 13.56
N GLN A 75 -10.73 8.81 14.68
CA GLN A 75 -11.50 7.69 15.22
C GLN A 75 -12.77 7.45 14.40
N LEU A 76 -13.01 6.20 14.04
CA LEU A 76 -14.18 5.78 13.28
C LEU A 76 -15.44 5.69 14.15
N SER A 77 -16.57 6.05 13.55
CA SER A 77 -17.89 5.77 14.12
C SER A 77 -18.56 4.61 13.38
N GLU A 78 -19.49 3.92 14.04
CA GLU A 78 -20.24 2.80 13.43
C GLU A 78 -20.92 3.19 12.10
N GLY A 79 -21.40 4.42 12.00
CA GLY A 79 -22.06 4.93 10.79
C GLY A 79 -21.14 4.95 9.56
N LEU A 80 -19.85 5.22 9.75
CA LEU A 80 -18.87 5.27 8.66
C LEU A 80 -18.46 3.87 8.15
N VAL A 81 -18.60 2.84 8.97
CA VAL A 81 -18.15 1.48 8.66
C VAL A 81 -19.30 0.50 8.36
N PHE A 82 -20.54 0.97 8.30
CA PHE A 82 -21.72 0.11 8.15
C PHE A 82 -21.64 -0.82 6.93
N GLY A 83 -21.22 -0.28 5.77
CA GLY A 83 -21.02 -1.06 4.54
C GLY A 83 -19.87 -2.08 4.60
N MET A 84 -18.99 -1.94 5.59
CA MET A 84 -17.80 -2.76 5.81
C MET A 84 -17.91 -3.64 7.05
N LYS A 85 -19.12 -3.82 7.61
CA LYS A 85 -19.36 -4.63 8.81
C LYS A 85 -18.68 -6.00 8.78
N LYS A 86 -18.80 -6.74 7.68
CA LYS A 86 -18.22 -8.09 7.58
C LYS A 86 -16.70 -8.06 7.72
N ILE A 87 -16.02 -7.10 7.09
CA ILE A 87 -14.58 -7.01 7.13
C ILE A 87 -14.07 -6.48 8.47
N VAL A 88 -14.79 -5.54 9.09
CA VAL A 88 -14.44 -5.01 10.42
C VAL A 88 -14.56 -6.10 11.47
N LEU A 89 -15.62 -6.92 11.40
CA LEU A 89 -15.77 -8.08 12.28
C LEU A 89 -14.72 -9.15 12.01
N ALA A 90 -14.32 -9.37 10.76
CA ALA A 90 -13.25 -10.31 10.41
C ALA A 90 -11.90 -9.84 10.98
N ALA A 91 -11.54 -8.57 10.80
CA ALA A 91 -10.31 -8.00 11.35
C ALA A 91 -10.29 -8.07 12.89
N ALA A 92 -11.42 -7.87 13.57
CA ALA A 92 -11.47 -7.97 15.03
C ALA A 92 -11.37 -9.41 15.57
N ARG A 93 -11.72 -10.40 14.75
CA ARG A 93 -11.61 -11.83 15.05
C ARG A 93 -10.23 -12.39 14.74
N ASP A 94 -9.51 -11.75 13.83
CA ASP A 94 -8.15 -12.11 13.47
C ASP A 94 -7.25 -12.05 14.71
N GLU A 95 -6.35 -13.02 14.85
CA GLU A 95 -5.45 -13.10 16.02
C GLU A 95 -4.33 -12.05 15.94
N PHE A 96 -3.92 -11.69 14.72
CA PHE A 96 -2.84 -10.74 14.51
C PHE A 96 -3.36 -9.29 14.56
N LEU A 97 -4.45 -8.99 13.85
CA LEU A 97 -5.02 -7.63 13.78
C LEU A 97 -5.97 -7.29 14.93
N GLY A 98 -6.46 -8.31 15.64
CA GLY A 98 -7.59 -8.18 16.57
C GLY A 98 -7.39 -8.98 17.85
N SER A 99 -8.45 -9.69 18.26
CA SER A 99 -8.50 -10.35 19.56
C SER A 99 -8.41 -11.86 19.51
N GLY A 100 -8.47 -12.48 18.32
CA GLY A 100 -8.62 -13.94 18.17
C GLY A 100 -9.97 -14.50 18.64
N ARG A 101 -10.91 -13.65 19.08
CA ARG A 101 -12.20 -14.07 19.67
C ARG A 101 -13.36 -13.79 18.73
N ILE A 102 -14.48 -14.51 18.91
CA ILE A 102 -15.70 -14.27 18.14
C ILE A 102 -16.31 -12.90 18.50
N ILE A 103 -16.22 -11.96 17.57
CA ILE A 103 -16.87 -10.64 17.68
C ILE A 103 -18.08 -10.56 16.75
N ASN A 104 -19.23 -10.12 17.27
CA ASN A 104 -20.50 -10.06 16.52
C ASN A 104 -21.09 -8.65 16.37
N LYS A 105 -20.55 -7.66 17.10
CA LYS A 105 -21.02 -6.27 17.08
C LYS A 105 -19.92 -5.36 16.52
N VAL A 106 -20.31 -4.45 15.63
CA VAL A 106 -19.39 -3.50 14.99
C VAL A 106 -18.77 -2.58 16.03
N ARG A 107 -19.57 -2.11 17.01
CA ARG A 107 -19.09 -1.32 18.13
C ARG A 107 -17.90 -1.98 18.84
N ASP A 108 -18.06 -3.25 19.22
CA ASP A 108 -17.02 -4.00 19.93
C ASP A 108 -15.78 -4.15 19.05
N ALA A 109 -15.96 -4.38 17.74
CA ALA A 109 -14.84 -4.44 16.80
C ALA A 109 -14.10 -3.10 16.66
N LEU A 110 -14.80 -1.96 16.68
CA LEU A 110 -14.19 -0.62 16.66
C LEU A 110 -13.40 -0.30 17.94
N TYR A 111 -13.69 -0.98 19.06
CA TYR A 111 -12.89 -0.87 20.28
C TYR A 111 -11.64 -1.75 20.26
N ILE A 112 -11.67 -2.84 19.48
CA ILE A 112 -10.57 -3.82 19.40
C ILE A 112 -9.57 -3.39 18.34
N VAL A 113 -10.04 -3.06 17.15
CA VAL A 113 -9.19 -2.79 15.98
C VAL A 113 -9.00 -1.30 15.80
N PRO A 114 -7.75 -0.80 15.78
CA PRO A 114 -7.44 0.59 15.46
C PRO A 114 -8.08 1.08 14.15
N SER A 115 -8.49 2.35 14.14
CA SER A 115 -9.21 2.95 13.01
C SER A 115 -8.39 2.94 11.71
N ASP A 116 -7.08 3.12 11.79
CA ASP A 116 -6.14 3.07 10.67
C ASP A 116 -5.97 1.65 10.11
N ILE A 117 -5.94 0.61 10.96
CA ILE A 117 -5.96 -0.79 10.50
C ILE A 117 -7.26 -1.07 9.73
N ILE A 118 -8.41 -0.60 10.23
CA ILE A 118 -9.68 -0.76 9.52
C ILE A 118 -9.62 -0.08 8.15
N ALA A 119 -9.11 1.15 8.07
CA ALA A 119 -8.93 1.85 6.80
C ALA A 119 -8.01 1.06 5.85
N ALA A 120 -6.85 0.62 6.31
CA ALA A 120 -5.90 -0.16 5.52
C ALA A 120 -6.52 -1.46 4.97
N VAL A 121 -7.15 -2.25 5.84
CA VAL A 121 -7.79 -3.52 5.47
C VAL A 121 -8.93 -3.30 4.47
N THR A 122 -9.71 -2.22 4.62
CA THR A 122 -10.78 -1.91 3.65
C THR A 122 -10.24 -1.57 2.26
N VAL A 123 -9.13 -0.81 2.18
CA VAL A 123 -8.44 -0.50 0.92
C VAL A 123 -7.87 -1.76 0.29
N MET A 124 -7.10 -2.54 1.05
CA MET A 124 -6.52 -3.80 0.59
C MET A 124 -7.61 -4.75 0.08
N HIS A 125 -8.71 -4.92 0.82
CA HIS A 125 -9.83 -5.76 0.40
C HIS A 125 -10.47 -5.29 -0.89
N ALA A 126 -10.68 -3.98 -1.07
CA ALA A 126 -11.25 -3.46 -2.30
C ALA A 126 -10.35 -3.76 -3.52
N ILE A 127 -9.04 -3.63 -3.36
CA ILE A 127 -8.04 -3.95 -4.39
C ILE A 127 -8.04 -5.46 -4.66
N CYS A 128 -7.92 -6.30 -3.64
CA CYS A 128 -7.91 -7.76 -3.78
C CYS A 128 -9.20 -8.28 -4.41
N ARG A 129 -10.36 -7.77 -3.99
CA ARG A 129 -11.66 -8.14 -4.58
C ARG A 129 -11.72 -7.79 -6.06
N ARG A 130 -11.14 -6.66 -6.46
CA ARG A 130 -11.12 -6.27 -7.88
C ARG A 130 -10.14 -7.12 -8.67
N LEU A 131 -8.94 -7.41 -8.14
CA LEU A 131 -8.01 -8.36 -8.74
C LEU A 131 -8.66 -9.73 -8.95
N GLY A 132 -9.43 -10.24 -7.97
CA GLY A 132 -10.16 -11.50 -8.09
C GLY A 132 -11.22 -11.54 -9.21
N SER A 133 -11.57 -10.40 -9.81
CA SER A 133 -12.42 -10.33 -11.01
C SER A 133 -11.65 -10.21 -12.33
N LYS A 134 -10.32 -10.14 -12.27
CA LYS A 134 -9.42 -9.95 -13.40
C LYS A 134 -8.77 -11.27 -13.83
N PRO A 135 -8.37 -11.40 -15.11
CA PRO A 135 -7.71 -12.61 -15.61
C PRO A 135 -6.32 -12.82 -14.99
N PHE A 136 -5.74 -13.99 -15.25
CA PHE A 136 -4.34 -14.36 -14.92
C PHE A 136 -4.03 -14.48 -13.42
N GLU A 137 -5.01 -14.88 -12.61
CA GLU A 137 -4.83 -15.13 -11.17
C GLU A 137 -3.66 -16.05 -10.84
N ARG A 138 -3.41 -17.07 -11.64
CA ARG A 138 -2.26 -17.96 -11.45
C ARG A 138 -0.89 -17.26 -11.56
N ILE A 139 -0.85 -16.07 -12.15
CA ILE A 139 0.37 -15.28 -12.33
C ILE A 139 0.44 -14.19 -11.25
N TRP A 140 -0.61 -13.37 -11.08
CA TRP A 140 -0.57 -12.29 -10.10
C TRP A 140 -0.87 -12.73 -8.66
N GLY A 141 -1.51 -13.90 -8.46
CA GLY A 141 -1.91 -14.42 -7.14
C GLY A 141 -0.74 -14.57 -6.18
N PRO A 142 0.34 -15.29 -6.54
CA PRO A 142 1.53 -15.41 -5.69
C PRO A 142 2.21 -14.07 -5.37
N ILE A 143 2.09 -13.08 -6.27
CA ILE A 143 2.63 -11.73 -6.06
C ILE A 143 1.75 -10.96 -5.06
N LEU A 144 0.44 -11.17 -5.11
CA LEU A 144 -0.52 -10.59 -4.17
C LEU A 144 -0.37 -11.19 -2.76
N ASP A 145 -0.14 -12.50 -2.69
CA ASP A 145 0.18 -13.21 -1.45
C ASP A 145 1.42 -12.60 -0.79
N ASP A 146 2.50 -12.39 -1.57
CA ASP A 146 3.69 -11.66 -1.09
C ASP A 146 3.34 -10.25 -0.59
N ALA A 147 2.48 -9.52 -1.29
CA ALA A 147 2.00 -8.20 -0.87
C ALA A 147 1.31 -8.24 0.50
N ILE A 148 0.49 -9.26 0.75
CA ILE A 148 -0.24 -9.44 2.01
C ILE A 148 0.73 -9.77 3.15
N LEU A 149 1.73 -10.64 2.93
CA LEU A 149 2.76 -10.91 3.93
C LEU A 149 3.54 -9.65 4.30
N ARG A 150 3.85 -8.83 3.31
CA ARG A 150 4.52 -7.54 3.52
C ARG A 150 3.66 -6.55 4.27
N ALA A 151 2.35 -6.57 4.09
CA ALA A 151 1.43 -5.76 4.89
C ALA A 151 1.47 -6.16 6.37
N LEU A 152 1.58 -7.46 6.69
CA LEU A 152 1.73 -7.91 8.09
C LEU A 152 3.04 -7.40 8.71
N VAL A 153 4.15 -7.49 7.97
CA VAL A 153 5.43 -6.90 8.39
C VAL A 153 5.31 -5.39 8.60
N GLY A 154 4.65 -4.71 7.67
CA GLY A 154 4.35 -3.29 7.77
C GLY A 154 3.52 -2.93 8.98
N CYS A 155 2.54 -3.76 9.36
CA CYS A 155 1.75 -3.58 10.59
C CYS A 155 2.67 -3.50 11.81
N MET A 156 3.51 -4.52 12.00
CA MET A 156 4.44 -4.60 13.15
C MET A 156 5.37 -3.40 13.23
N ILE A 157 5.89 -2.93 12.10
CA ILE A 157 6.79 -1.78 12.07
C ILE A 157 6.03 -0.47 12.36
N GLY A 158 4.79 -0.35 11.85
CA GLY A 158 3.97 0.84 12.02
C GLY A 158 3.45 1.04 13.45
N GLU A 159 3.40 -0.01 14.26
CA GLU A 159 2.98 0.04 15.68
C GLU A 159 3.92 0.88 16.55
N GLN A 160 5.20 0.99 16.17
CA GLN A 160 6.22 1.67 16.97
C GLN A 160 6.01 3.19 17.07
N ASP A 161 5.54 3.85 15.99
CA ASP A 161 5.20 5.27 16.02
C ASP A 161 3.67 5.47 15.96
N PRO A 162 3.02 5.85 17.09
CA PRO A 162 1.58 6.09 17.13
C PRO A 162 1.08 7.19 16.16
N SER A 163 1.94 8.12 15.77
CA SER A 163 1.59 9.19 14.81
C SER A 163 1.55 8.68 13.37
N PHE A 164 2.31 7.62 13.06
CA PHE A 164 2.28 6.94 11.77
C PHE A 164 1.19 5.86 11.76
N GLY A 165 1.24 4.94 12.72
CA GLY A 165 0.26 3.90 12.98
C GLY A 165 0.42 2.63 12.14
N PRO A 166 -0.03 1.48 12.67
CA PRO A 166 0.04 0.18 11.99
C PRO A 166 -0.64 0.16 10.62
N GLY A 167 -1.76 0.84 10.45
CA GLY A 167 -2.50 0.84 9.18
C GLY A 167 -1.72 1.47 8.03
N ARG A 168 -0.96 2.54 8.29
CA ARG A 168 -0.07 3.12 7.28
C ARG A 168 1.09 2.18 6.96
N GLY A 169 1.66 1.54 7.98
CA GLY A 169 2.66 0.49 7.81
C GLY A 169 2.17 -0.66 6.92
N MET A 170 0.95 -1.16 7.16
CA MET A 170 0.32 -2.20 6.33
C MET A 170 0.24 -1.80 4.86
N LEU A 171 -0.24 -0.59 4.59
CA LEU A 171 -0.35 -0.07 3.23
C LEU A 171 1.02 0.13 2.58
N ALA A 172 2.03 0.54 3.34
CA ALA A 172 3.40 0.66 2.83
C ALA A 172 3.93 -0.71 2.39
N GLY A 173 3.79 -1.73 3.24
CA GLY A 173 4.17 -3.09 2.89
C GLY A 173 3.41 -3.64 1.68
N PHE A 174 2.09 -3.49 1.65
CA PHE A 174 1.23 -3.93 0.55
C PHE A 174 1.60 -3.27 -0.80
N SER A 175 1.99 -1.99 -0.76
CA SER A 175 2.31 -1.21 -1.96
C SER A 175 3.51 -1.74 -2.76
N SER A 176 4.40 -2.50 -2.13
CA SER A 176 5.60 -3.06 -2.80
C SER A 176 5.33 -4.06 -3.91
N ARG A 177 4.14 -4.65 -3.96
CA ARG A 177 3.78 -5.68 -4.96
C ARG A 177 2.44 -5.42 -5.65
N CYS A 178 1.53 -4.68 -5.02
CA CYS A 178 0.18 -4.49 -5.56
C CYS A 178 0.14 -3.82 -6.95
N GLY A 179 1.03 -2.86 -7.22
CA GLY A 179 1.12 -2.20 -8.53
C GLY A 179 1.46 -3.18 -9.65
N LEU A 180 2.35 -4.14 -9.41
CA LEU A 180 2.67 -5.17 -10.41
C LEU A 180 1.49 -6.13 -10.63
N CYS A 181 0.78 -6.51 -9.56
CA CYS A 181 -0.44 -7.32 -9.70
C CYS A 181 -1.47 -6.61 -10.60
N ILE A 182 -1.66 -5.30 -10.40
CA ILE A 182 -2.59 -4.48 -11.19
C ILE A 182 -2.16 -4.42 -12.66
N LEU A 183 -0.87 -4.16 -12.93
CA LEU A 183 -0.31 -4.15 -14.29
C LEU A 183 -0.55 -5.48 -15.01
N ILE A 184 -0.25 -6.62 -14.37
CA ILE A 184 -0.47 -7.94 -14.94
C ILE A 184 -1.96 -8.18 -15.20
N ALA A 185 -2.81 -7.87 -14.22
CA ALA A 185 -4.26 -8.09 -14.27
C ALA A 185 -4.99 -7.26 -15.35
N GLN A 186 -4.41 -6.14 -15.79
CA GLN A 186 -4.96 -5.27 -16.85
C GLN A 186 -4.28 -5.46 -18.22
N SER A 187 -3.32 -6.37 -18.32
CA SER A 187 -2.58 -6.61 -19.55
C SER A 187 -3.16 -7.75 -20.38
N ASP A 188 -2.50 -8.08 -21.50
CA ASP A 188 -2.78 -9.28 -22.26
C ASP A 188 -2.00 -10.49 -21.72
N LEU A 189 -2.38 -11.69 -22.17
CA LEU A 189 -1.75 -12.94 -21.74
C LEU A 189 -0.26 -12.99 -22.08
N SER A 190 0.17 -12.36 -23.17
CA SER A 190 1.57 -12.36 -23.61
C SER A 190 2.42 -11.61 -22.57
N LYS A 191 2.03 -10.38 -22.22
CA LYS A 191 2.70 -9.58 -21.19
C LYS A 191 2.66 -10.24 -19.82
N ALA A 192 1.53 -10.83 -19.43
CA ALA A 192 1.42 -11.55 -18.17
C ALA A 192 2.41 -12.72 -18.08
N LYS A 193 2.53 -13.54 -19.15
CA LYS A 193 3.51 -14.63 -19.21
C LYS A 193 4.95 -14.12 -19.20
N SER A 194 5.27 -13.11 -20.00
CA SER A 194 6.61 -12.52 -20.02
C SER A 194 7.01 -11.92 -18.67
N SER A 195 6.04 -11.40 -17.90
CA SER A 195 6.31 -10.93 -16.54
C SER A 195 6.78 -12.07 -15.64
N LEU A 196 6.09 -13.22 -15.69
CA LEU A 196 6.49 -14.41 -14.93
C LEU A 196 7.85 -14.93 -15.35
N GLU A 197 8.13 -14.99 -16.65
CA GLU A 197 9.41 -15.43 -17.20
C GLU A 197 10.56 -14.54 -16.72
N LEU A 198 10.41 -13.22 -16.83
CA LEU A 198 11.44 -12.28 -16.37
C LEU A 198 11.67 -12.38 -14.85
N LEU A 199 10.60 -12.43 -14.05
CA LEU A 199 10.71 -12.61 -12.60
C LEU A 199 11.43 -13.92 -12.25
N ALA A 200 11.16 -15.01 -12.98
CA ALA A 200 11.82 -16.29 -12.77
C ALA A 200 13.33 -16.23 -13.09
N THR A 201 13.77 -15.32 -13.96
CA THR A 201 15.20 -15.07 -14.21
C THR A 201 15.88 -14.18 -13.15
N GLY A 202 15.15 -13.74 -12.13
CA GLY A 202 15.66 -12.85 -11.09
C GLY A 202 15.70 -11.37 -11.49
N GLU A 203 15.01 -11.00 -12.59
CA GLU A 203 14.89 -9.60 -12.99
C GLU A 203 14.11 -8.80 -11.92
N ASP A 204 14.60 -7.61 -11.60
CA ASP A 204 13.92 -6.73 -10.64
C ASP A 204 12.56 -6.26 -11.15
N ILE A 205 11.59 -6.16 -10.23
CA ILE A 205 10.20 -5.79 -10.52
C ILE A 205 10.09 -4.46 -11.27
N ARG A 206 10.92 -3.48 -10.93
CA ARG A 206 10.96 -2.19 -11.62
C ARG A 206 11.30 -2.37 -13.09
N SER A 207 12.33 -3.19 -13.37
CA SER A 207 12.77 -3.47 -14.74
C SER A 207 11.69 -4.21 -15.53
N VAL A 208 11.02 -5.20 -14.93
CA VAL A 208 9.87 -5.89 -15.53
C VAL A 208 8.76 -4.88 -15.89
N GLY A 209 8.42 -4.01 -14.94
CA GLY A 209 7.47 -2.91 -15.12
C GLY A 209 7.77 -2.04 -16.34
N MET A 210 8.98 -1.50 -16.34
CA MET A 210 9.47 -0.60 -17.38
C MET A 210 9.51 -1.27 -18.75
N LYS A 211 9.99 -2.53 -18.84
CA LYS A 211 10.12 -3.28 -20.10
C LYS A 211 8.77 -3.64 -20.72
N LEU A 212 7.79 -4.09 -19.92
CA LEU A 212 6.55 -4.67 -20.44
C LEU A 212 5.35 -3.69 -20.44
N PHE A 213 5.33 -2.77 -19.49
CA PHE A 213 4.19 -1.89 -19.24
C PHE A 213 4.50 -0.41 -19.47
N GLY A 214 5.79 -0.06 -19.59
CA GLY A 214 6.23 1.32 -19.83
C GLY A 214 6.18 2.23 -18.60
N CYS A 215 6.01 1.65 -17.40
CA CYS A 215 6.02 2.38 -16.14
C CYS A 215 6.55 1.51 -15.00
N ASP A 216 7.05 2.15 -13.95
CA ASP A 216 7.50 1.48 -12.73
C ASP A 216 6.28 1.03 -11.91
N PRO A 217 6.19 -0.24 -11.45
CA PRO A 217 5.05 -0.71 -10.66
C PRO A 217 4.84 0.08 -9.37
N LEU A 218 5.89 0.71 -8.81
CA LEU A 218 5.76 1.60 -7.66
C LEU A 218 5.03 2.89 -7.97
N GLN A 219 5.09 3.38 -9.21
CA GLN A 219 4.28 4.53 -9.64
C GLN A 219 2.78 4.17 -9.58
N VAL A 220 2.44 2.96 -10.05
CA VAL A 220 1.07 2.44 -9.97
C VAL A 220 0.66 2.30 -8.51
N SER A 221 1.47 1.67 -7.65
CA SER A 221 1.17 1.54 -6.22
C SER A 221 0.98 2.88 -5.51
N ALA A 222 1.85 3.85 -5.76
CA ALA A 222 1.74 5.20 -5.21
C ALA A 222 0.43 5.89 -5.61
N MET A 223 0.09 5.83 -6.90
CA MET A 223 -1.17 6.38 -7.40
C MET A 223 -2.39 5.65 -6.84
N ILE A 224 -2.32 4.33 -6.67
CA ILE A 224 -3.39 3.54 -6.04
C ILE A 224 -3.63 3.98 -4.60
N LEU A 225 -2.58 4.21 -3.81
CA LEU A 225 -2.73 4.69 -2.43
C LEU A 225 -3.39 6.08 -2.40
N SER A 226 -2.95 7.00 -3.25
CA SER A 226 -3.55 8.34 -3.33
C SER A 226 -5.01 8.28 -3.76
N ALA A 227 -5.29 7.55 -4.84
CA ALA A 227 -6.64 7.30 -5.36
C ALA A 227 -7.54 6.51 -4.39
N SER A 228 -6.97 5.86 -3.37
CA SER A 228 -7.70 5.18 -2.32
C SER A 228 -7.97 6.07 -1.09
N GLY A 229 -7.54 7.33 -1.13
CA GLY A 229 -7.74 8.28 -0.03
C GLY A 229 -6.67 8.20 1.05
N CYS A 230 -5.54 7.52 0.83
CA CYS A 230 -4.48 7.39 1.84
C CYS A 230 -3.61 8.65 2.01
N GLY A 231 -3.88 9.69 1.22
CA GLY A 231 -3.14 10.95 1.22
C GLY A 231 -1.94 10.95 0.28
N ARG A 232 -1.50 12.15 -0.09
CA ARG A 232 -0.40 12.34 -1.06
C ARG A 232 0.98 12.01 -0.48
N ASP A 233 1.16 12.17 0.83
CA ASP A 233 2.43 11.82 1.49
C ASP A 233 2.74 10.32 1.38
N ALA A 234 1.69 9.48 1.37
CA ALA A 234 1.83 8.05 1.11
C ALA A 234 2.39 7.80 -0.29
N ALA A 235 1.74 8.39 -1.31
CA ALA A 235 2.18 8.24 -2.69
C ALA A 235 3.62 8.74 -2.91
N HIS A 236 3.96 9.89 -2.32
CA HIS A 236 5.30 10.46 -2.39
C HIS A 236 6.33 9.55 -1.71
N GLY A 237 6.09 9.13 -0.46
CA GLY A 237 7.00 8.25 0.26
C GLY A 237 7.28 6.93 -0.45
N ILE A 238 6.26 6.31 -1.06
CA ILE A 238 6.43 5.08 -1.85
C ILE A 238 7.22 5.35 -3.15
N ALA A 239 6.86 6.39 -3.90
CA ALA A 239 7.51 6.70 -5.17
C ALA A 239 8.98 7.12 -5.02
N CYS A 240 9.33 7.78 -3.91
CA CYS A 240 10.70 8.18 -3.60
C CYS A 240 11.68 7.02 -3.48
N TYR A 241 11.21 5.80 -3.20
CA TYR A 241 12.07 4.63 -3.11
C TYR A 241 12.86 4.39 -4.42
N SER A 242 12.27 4.72 -5.57
CA SER A 242 12.94 4.61 -6.88
C SER A 242 13.88 5.78 -7.21
N ALA A 243 14.02 6.78 -6.34
CA ALA A 243 14.92 7.92 -6.53
C ALA A 243 16.38 7.52 -6.31
N LYS A 244 17.31 8.31 -6.88
CA LYS A 244 18.75 8.08 -6.67
C LYS A 244 19.18 8.25 -5.21
N TYR A 245 18.57 9.20 -4.50
CA TYR A 245 18.82 9.49 -3.09
C TYR A 245 17.49 9.62 -2.33
N PRO A 246 16.82 8.50 -1.99
CA PRO A 246 15.46 8.52 -1.43
C PRO A 246 15.29 9.35 -0.16
N ILE A 247 16.26 9.28 0.77
CA ILE A 247 16.24 10.04 2.03
C ILE A 247 16.30 11.55 1.77
N ALA A 248 17.15 12.00 0.84
CA ALA A 248 17.31 13.42 0.53
C ALA A 248 16.02 14.03 -0.06
N VAL A 249 15.23 13.25 -0.79
CA VAL A 249 13.96 13.70 -1.38
C VAL A 249 12.86 13.86 -0.32
N THR A 250 12.96 13.17 0.82
CA THR A 250 11.95 13.18 1.88
C THR A 250 12.41 13.89 3.16
N SER A 251 13.56 14.58 3.13
CA SER A 251 14.17 15.18 4.31
C SER A 251 13.27 16.20 5.02
N ASP A 252 12.48 16.94 4.23
CA ASP A 252 11.73 18.09 4.72
C ASP A 252 10.32 17.73 5.21
N ASN A 253 9.90 16.48 5.01
CA ASN A 253 8.57 16.00 5.43
C ASN A 253 8.67 14.68 6.19
N LYS A 254 8.47 14.76 7.52
CA LYS A 254 8.49 13.61 8.43
C LYS A 254 7.58 12.47 7.97
N ILE A 255 6.35 12.76 7.56
CA ILE A 255 5.38 11.71 7.21
C ILE A 255 5.77 11.00 5.92
N GLN A 256 6.26 11.73 4.90
CA GLN A 256 6.78 11.11 3.67
C GLN A 256 7.98 10.22 3.96
N ARG A 257 8.88 10.66 4.84
CA ARG A 257 10.03 9.86 5.30
C ARG A 257 9.58 8.60 6.02
N GLN A 258 8.53 8.66 6.84
CA GLN A 258 7.98 7.48 7.52
C GLN A 258 7.41 6.45 6.54
N TRP A 259 6.67 6.90 5.52
CA TRP A 259 6.20 6.02 4.45
C TRP A 259 7.35 5.35 3.69
N LEU A 260 8.37 6.12 3.31
CA LEU A 260 9.58 5.59 2.67
C LEU A 260 10.29 4.58 3.58
N SER A 261 10.42 4.89 4.86
CA SER A 261 11.12 4.04 5.85
C SER A 261 10.38 2.73 6.06
N ALA A 262 9.06 2.78 6.29
CA ALA A 262 8.23 1.60 6.47
C ALA A 262 8.28 0.69 5.23
N TYR A 263 8.18 1.27 4.04
CA TYR A 263 8.35 0.55 2.79
C TYR A 263 9.73 -0.13 2.67
N SER A 264 10.80 0.64 2.92
CA SER A 264 12.18 0.16 2.74
C SER A 264 12.51 -0.98 3.70
N ILE A 265 12.11 -0.84 4.97
CA ILE A 265 12.27 -1.91 5.98
C ILE A 265 11.52 -3.17 5.53
N CYS A 266 10.25 -3.05 5.08
CA CYS A 266 9.49 -4.19 4.59
C CYS A 266 10.18 -4.91 3.42
N GLU A 267 10.75 -4.16 2.47
CA GLU A 267 11.44 -4.73 1.31
C GLU A 267 12.72 -5.49 1.71
N GLU A 268 13.57 -4.90 2.55
CA GLU A 268 14.82 -5.53 2.98
C GLU A 268 14.59 -6.71 3.92
N LEU A 269 13.61 -6.63 4.82
CA LEU A 269 13.25 -7.76 5.69
C LEU A 269 12.73 -8.94 4.86
N ARG A 270 11.96 -8.70 3.79
CA ARG A 270 11.53 -9.80 2.90
C ARG A 270 12.67 -10.41 2.09
N ARG A 271 13.71 -9.64 1.78
CA ARG A 271 14.96 -10.13 1.17
C ARG A 271 15.88 -10.81 2.18
N SER A 272 15.47 -10.90 3.46
CA SER A 272 16.30 -11.40 4.57
C SER A 272 17.60 -10.61 4.75
N ASN A 273 17.59 -9.33 4.38
CA ASN A 273 18.75 -8.46 4.32
C ASN A 273 18.66 -7.32 5.34
N ALA A 274 18.44 -7.67 6.61
CA ALA A 274 18.22 -6.69 7.67
C ALA A 274 19.41 -5.73 7.87
N GLU A 275 20.63 -6.17 7.55
CA GLU A 275 21.87 -5.38 7.68
C GLU A 275 21.97 -4.24 6.65
N ALA A 276 21.21 -4.31 5.55
CA ALA A 276 21.17 -3.23 4.56
C ALA A 276 20.15 -2.13 4.90
N ILE A 277 19.40 -2.29 5.98
CA ILE A 277 18.43 -1.29 6.42
C ILE A 277 19.20 -0.17 7.11
N LEU A 278 19.08 1.04 6.57
CA LEU A 278 19.69 2.25 7.12
C LEU A 278 19.10 2.60 8.49
N ASP A 279 19.96 3.03 9.42
CA ASP A 279 19.55 3.47 10.76
C ASP A 279 18.51 4.61 10.68
N GLU A 280 18.66 5.49 9.70
CA GLU A 280 17.76 6.60 9.42
C GLU A 280 16.32 6.18 9.13
N TYR A 281 16.08 4.95 8.68
CA TYR A 281 14.75 4.39 8.46
C TYR A 281 14.15 3.84 9.75
N TRP A 282 14.96 3.19 10.58
CA TRP A 282 14.54 2.74 11.91
C TRP A 282 14.16 3.93 12.80
N GLU A 283 15.03 4.94 12.86
CA GLU A 283 14.83 6.16 13.66
C GLU A 283 13.58 6.93 13.23
N ALA A 284 13.30 7.00 11.92
CA ALA A 284 12.12 7.69 11.40
C ALA A 284 10.79 7.11 11.92
N LEU A 285 10.79 5.82 12.30
CA LEU A 285 9.63 5.09 12.83
C LEU A 285 9.72 4.88 14.35
N GLY A 286 10.67 5.53 15.04
CA GLY A 286 10.77 5.48 16.50
C GLY A 286 11.49 4.24 17.05
N PHE A 287 12.26 3.52 16.24
CA PHE A 287 13.11 2.43 16.70
C PHE A 287 14.47 2.95 17.18
N GLU A 288 14.51 3.44 18.41
CA GLU A 288 15.72 3.98 19.05
C GLU A 288 16.65 2.86 19.57
N GLU A 289 16.08 1.74 20.03
CA GLU A 289 16.85 0.63 20.59
C GLU A 289 17.10 -0.51 19.61
N GLU A 290 18.31 -1.06 19.64
CA GLU A 290 18.69 -2.23 18.83
C GLU A 290 17.92 -3.51 19.22
N SER A 291 17.44 -3.60 20.47
CA SER A 291 16.55 -4.67 20.96
C SER A 291 15.27 -4.74 20.14
N ASP A 292 14.59 -3.60 19.98
CA ASP A 292 13.32 -3.49 19.28
C ASP A 292 13.47 -3.89 17.81
N ARG A 293 14.54 -3.41 17.16
CA ARG A 293 14.88 -3.77 15.78
C ARG A 293 15.06 -5.27 15.62
N LYS A 294 15.81 -5.92 16.53
CA LYS A 294 16.03 -7.38 16.51
C LYS A 294 14.75 -8.18 16.71
N ASP A 295 13.87 -7.72 17.58
CA ASP A 295 12.59 -8.39 17.83
C ASP A 295 11.64 -8.28 16.63
N ILE A 296 11.62 -7.12 15.95
CA ILE A 296 10.91 -6.97 14.66
C ILE A 296 11.51 -7.88 13.59
N VAL A 297 12.84 -7.92 13.44
CA VAL A 297 13.51 -8.81 12.47
C VAL A 297 13.15 -10.27 12.73
N ARG A 298 13.12 -10.69 14.01
CA ARG A 298 12.75 -12.06 14.41
C ARG A 298 11.28 -12.35 14.06
N SER A 299 10.38 -11.44 14.39
CA SER A 299 8.95 -11.58 14.16
C SER A 299 8.62 -11.59 12.66
N ALA A 300 9.25 -10.71 11.87
CA ALA A 300 9.13 -10.71 10.42
C ALA A 300 9.66 -12.01 9.80
N LYS A 301 10.81 -12.52 10.24
CA LYS A 301 11.34 -13.82 9.78
C LYS A 301 10.40 -14.98 10.11
N LYS A 302 9.76 -14.95 11.28
CA LYS A 302 8.76 -15.94 11.68
C LYS A 302 7.54 -15.88 10.76
N ALA A 303 6.94 -14.70 10.60
CA ALA A 303 5.77 -14.49 9.74
C ALA A 303 6.04 -14.90 8.27
N VAL A 304 7.22 -14.59 7.72
CA VAL A 304 7.59 -14.98 6.36
C VAL A 304 7.75 -16.50 6.20
N ARG A 305 8.22 -17.20 7.25
CA ARG A 305 8.35 -18.67 7.23
C ARG A 305 7.02 -19.39 7.38
N GLU A 306 6.13 -18.87 8.22
CA GLU A 306 4.80 -19.43 8.47
C GLU A 306 3.82 -19.13 7.31
N GLY A 307 4.08 -18.09 6.53
CA GLY A 307 3.29 -17.76 5.34
C GLY A 307 1.87 -17.31 5.71
N HIS A 308 0.89 -17.72 4.90
CA HIS A 308 -0.53 -17.43 5.12
C HIS A 308 -1.25 -18.45 6.00
N THR A 309 -0.58 -19.51 6.42
CA THR A 309 -1.13 -20.55 7.30
C THR A 309 -1.02 -20.08 8.74
N TRP A 310 -2.07 -19.42 9.21
CA TRP A 310 -2.35 -19.17 10.63
C TRP A 310 -3.54 -20.08 10.99
N ASP A 311 -3.23 -21.23 11.60
CA ASP A 311 -4.23 -22.19 12.11
C ASP A 311 -4.84 -21.70 13.44
#